data_AF-A0A2Z6AJK0-F1
#
_entry.id   AF-A0A2Z6AJK0-F1
#
_cell.length_a   1.000
_cell.length_b   1.000
_cell.length_c   1.000
_cell.angle_alpha   90.00
_cell.angle_beta   90.00
_cell.angle_gamma   90.00
#
_symmetry.space_group_name_H-M   'P 1'
#
loop_
_entity.id
_entity.type
_entity.pdbx_description
1 polymer ?
#
loop_
_entity_poly.entity_id
_entity_poly.type
_entity_poly.pdbx_seq_one_letter_code
_entity_poly.pdbx_strand_id
1 'polypeptide(L)'
;MTMLLSLMLAATPVAGAAPPMPQYLGSVPVIDGWLGRRKSPEWSEDVARLYRRGECSGAVDHQGSHLLEIDMLFLLSGDGKPLKIAPVNARCPEVEKFVSSRILSSLRNSFPKSGATQAYWMRSQVRFLWSDAP
;
A
#
# COMPACT_ATOMS: atom_id res chain seq x y z
N MET A 1 58.33 22.54 8.88
CA MET A 1 57.51 21.58 8.10
C MET A 1 56.12 21.57 8.73
N THR A 2 55.20 22.33 8.14
CA THR A 2 53.83 22.49 8.65
C THR A 2 52.93 21.58 7.83
N MET A 3 52.47 20.46 8.39
CA MET A 3 51.47 19.62 7.74
C MET A 3 50.09 20.26 7.91
N LEU A 4 49.55 20.78 6.81
CA LEU A 4 48.16 21.21 6.71
C LEU A 4 47.28 19.97 6.54
N LEU A 5 46.52 19.65 7.58
CA LEU A 5 45.46 18.64 7.55
C LEU A 5 44.26 19.24 6.80
N SER A 6 44.05 18.82 5.56
CA SER A 6 42.84 19.16 4.80
C SER A 6 41.67 18.33 5.30
N LEU A 7 40.76 18.94 6.06
CA LEU A 7 39.45 18.37 6.36
C LEU A 7 38.63 18.36 5.06
N MET A 8 38.52 17.18 4.44
CA MET A 8 37.50 16.97 3.41
C MET A 8 36.13 16.91 4.10
N LEU A 9 35.28 17.90 3.83
CA LEU A 9 33.85 17.83 4.11
C LEU A 9 33.25 16.70 3.27
N ALA A 10 32.98 15.56 3.89
CA ALA A 10 32.15 14.53 3.28
C ALA A 10 30.73 15.09 3.17
N ALA A 11 30.27 15.38 1.95
CA ALA A 11 28.88 15.68 1.69
C ALA A 11 28.06 14.42 1.99
N THR A 12 27.37 14.43 3.13
CA THR A 12 26.37 13.41 3.43
C THR A 12 25.26 13.53 2.38
N PRO A 13 24.88 12.45 1.68
CA PRO A 13 23.74 12.52 0.77
C PRO A 13 22.51 12.83 1.63
N VAL A 14 21.94 14.01 1.41
CA VAL A 14 20.65 14.38 1.98
C VAL A 14 19.66 13.35 1.47
N ALA A 15 19.12 12.53 2.38
CA ALA A 15 18.04 11.61 2.06
C ALA A 15 16.93 12.44 1.40
N GLY A 16 16.73 12.24 0.09
CA GLY A 16 15.74 13.00 -0.67
C GLY A 16 14.38 12.87 0.01
N ALA A 17 13.73 14.01 0.26
CA ALA A 17 12.41 14.03 0.88
C ALA A 17 11.47 13.09 0.11
N ALA A 18 10.73 12.25 0.84
CA ALA A 18 9.78 11.33 0.23
C ALA A 18 8.74 12.12 -0.61
N PRO A 19 8.40 11.65 -1.83
CA PRO A 19 7.42 12.35 -2.65
C PRO A 19 6.06 12.43 -1.94
N PRO A 20 5.31 13.54 -2.10
CA PRO A 20 3.99 13.69 -1.51
C PRO A 20 3.03 12.62 -2.04
N MET A 21 2.02 12.26 -1.25
CA MET A 21 1.01 11.29 -1.67
C MET A 21 0.25 11.83 -2.89
N PRO A 22 0.12 11.05 -3.98
CA PRO A 22 -0.60 11.48 -5.17
C PRO A 22 -2.07 11.74 -4.88
N GLN A 23 -2.61 12.85 -5.38
CA GLN A 23 -4.04 13.17 -5.30
C GLN A 23 -4.84 12.52 -6.44
N TYR A 24 -4.21 12.29 -7.59
CA TYR A 24 -4.82 11.63 -8.74
C TYR A 24 -4.21 10.24 -8.94
N LEU A 25 -5.04 9.19 -8.82
CA LEU A 25 -4.56 7.81 -8.91
C LEU A 25 -4.20 7.39 -10.35
N GLY A 26 -4.79 8.01 -11.36
CA GLY A 26 -4.57 7.65 -12.76
C GLY A 26 -3.13 7.89 -13.25
N SER A 27 -2.40 8.80 -12.61
CA SER A 27 -0.98 9.06 -12.91
C SER A 27 -0.01 8.16 -12.15
N VAL A 28 -0.51 7.29 -11.25
CA VAL A 28 0.34 6.40 -10.45
C VAL A 28 0.53 5.07 -11.18
N PRO A 29 1.79 4.62 -11.40
CA PRO A 29 2.07 3.33 -12.02
C PRO A 29 1.43 2.17 -11.27
N VAL A 30 0.86 1.22 -12.01
CA VAL A 30 0.23 0.02 -11.45
C VAL A 30 1.29 -1.06 -11.20
N ILE A 31 1.19 -1.77 -10.08
CA ILE A 31 1.96 -3.00 -9.85
C ILE A 31 1.29 -4.15 -10.58
N ASP A 32 1.84 -4.51 -11.75
CA ASP A 32 1.36 -5.64 -12.53
C ASP A 32 1.59 -6.97 -11.79
N GLY A 33 0.58 -7.85 -11.80
CA GLY A 33 0.68 -9.17 -11.19
C GLY A 33 0.88 -9.19 -9.67
N TRP A 34 0.63 -8.08 -8.97
CA TRP A 34 0.88 -7.98 -7.53
C TRP A 34 0.14 -9.07 -6.74
N LEU A 35 0.86 -9.73 -5.83
CA LEU A 35 0.35 -10.89 -5.09
C LEU A 35 -0.89 -10.57 -4.24
N GLY A 36 -1.02 -9.34 -3.74
CA GLY A 36 -2.17 -8.91 -2.94
C GLY A 36 -3.51 -9.00 -3.68
N ARG A 37 -3.53 -8.81 -5.00
CA ARG A 37 -4.75 -9.01 -5.81
C ARG A 37 -5.24 -10.45 -5.76
N ARG A 38 -4.33 -11.41 -5.77
CA ARG A 38 -4.65 -12.84 -5.69
C ARG A 38 -4.94 -13.32 -4.27
N LYS A 39 -4.31 -12.69 -3.27
CA LYS A 39 -4.41 -13.09 -1.85
C LYS A 39 -5.56 -12.44 -1.10
N SER A 40 -6.00 -11.25 -1.50
CA SER A 40 -7.08 -10.54 -0.82
C SER A 40 -8.40 -11.31 -0.69
N PRO A 41 -8.83 -12.15 -1.65
CA PRO A 41 -10.04 -12.96 -1.48
C PRO A 41 -9.99 -13.88 -0.25
N GLU A 42 -8.82 -14.38 0.14
CA GLU A 42 -8.63 -15.24 1.32
C GLU A 42 -8.94 -14.51 2.65
N TRP A 43 -9.02 -13.17 2.63
CA TRP A 43 -9.31 -12.35 3.80
C TRP A 43 -10.75 -11.81 3.83
N SER A 44 -11.59 -12.20 2.87
CA SER A 44 -12.94 -11.62 2.71
C SER A 44 -13.81 -11.80 3.94
N GLU A 45 -13.76 -12.95 4.60
CA GLU A 45 -14.53 -13.21 5.83
C GLU A 45 -14.09 -12.35 7.02
N ASP A 46 -12.78 -12.12 7.17
CA ASP A 46 -12.25 -11.22 8.19
C ASP A 46 -12.69 -9.78 7.91
N VAL A 47 -12.62 -9.34 6.65
CA VAL A 47 -13.08 -8.02 6.21
C VAL A 47 -14.57 -7.86 6.44
N ALA A 48 -15.40 -8.83 6.05
CA ALA A 48 -16.84 -8.81 6.25
C ALA A 48 -17.20 -8.69 7.75
N ARG A 49 -16.45 -9.36 8.63
CA ARG A 49 -16.66 -9.28 10.08
C ARG A 49 -16.35 -7.88 10.63
N LEU A 50 -15.26 -7.27 10.19
CA LEU A 50 -14.88 -5.91 10.58
C LEU A 50 -15.87 -4.88 10.01
N TYR A 51 -16.22 -5.04 8.74
CA TYR A 51 -17.12 -4.15 8.01
C TYR A 51 -18.50 -4.09 8.67
N ARG A 52 -19.06 -5.24 9.10
CA ARG A 52 -20.35 -5.32 9.80
C ARG A 52 -20.37 -4.65 11.18
N ARG A 53 -19.21 -4.48 11.83
CA ARG A 53 -19.10 -3.89 13.17
C ARG A 53 -18.85 -2.38 13.12
N GLY A 54 -18.24 -1.91 12.04
CA GLY A 54 -17.90 -0.51 11.86
C GLY A 54 -18.96 0.29 11.10
N GLU A 55 -18.82 1.60 11.15
CA GLU A 55 -19.55 2.53 10.28
C GLU A 55 -18.83 2.60 8.91
N CYS A 56 -19.06 1.59 8.08
CA CYS A 56 -18.35 1.42 6.81
C CYS A 56 -19.27 1.64 5.59
N SER A 57 -18.75 2.31 4.55
CA SER A 57 -19.55 2.71 3.37
C SER A 57 -18.87 2.49 2.01
N GLY A 58 -17.73 1.79 1.97
CA GLY A 58 -16.97 1.55 0.74
C GLY A 58 -17.45 0.37 -0.11
N ALA A 59 -18.25 -0.55 0.45
CA ALA A 59 -18.75 -1.71 -0.27
C ALA A 59 -19.98 -1.36 -1.12
N VAL A 60 -20.15 -2.07 -2.23
CA VAL A 60 -21.28 -1.94 -3.15
C VAL A 60 -21.97 -3.27 -3.37
N ASP A 61 -23.26 -3.23 -3.70
CA ASP A 61 -23.99 -4.44 -4.09
C ASP A 61 -23.46 -4.99 -5.41
N HIS A 62 -23.20 -6.30 -5.44
CA HIS A 62 -22.70 -7.03 -6.59
C HIS A 62 -23.29 -8.44 -6.64
N GLN A 63 -24.30 -8.64 -7.48
CA GLN A 63 -24.92 -9.96 -7.72
C GLN A 63 -25.41 -10.66 -6.44
N GLY A 64 -26.03 -9.92 -5.50
CA GLY A 64 -26.51 -10.47 -4.22
C GLY A 64 -25.40 -10.68 -3.18
N SER A 65 -24.19 -10.18 -3.45
CA SER A 65 -23.06 -10.11 -2.52
C SER A 65 -22.64 -8.65 -2.31
N HIS A 66 -21.86 -8.40 -1.28
CA HIS A 66 -21.12 -7.16 -1.09
C HIS A 66 -19.75 -7.26 -1.72
N LEU A 67 -19.41 -6.28 -2.55
CA LEU A 67 -18.10 -6.12 -3.17
C LEU A 67 -17.41 -4.90 -2.59
N LEU A 68 -16.23 -5.10 -2.00
CA LEU A 68 -15.33 -4.02 -1.58
C LEU A 68 -14.04 -4.09 -2.39
N GLU A 69 -13.84 -3.10 -3.26
CA GLU A 69 -12.58 -2.89 -3.96
C GLU A 69 -11.85 -1.70 -3.36
N ILE A 70 -10.65 -1.95 -2.83
CA ILE A 70 -9.83 -0.91 -2.21
C ILE A 70 -8.64 -0.60 -3.10
N ASP A 71 -8.57 0.64 -3.59
CA ASP A 71 -7.39 1.20 -4.20
C ASP A 71 -6.32 1.42 -3.13
N MET A 72 -5.14 0.88 -3.41
CA MET A 72 -4.00 0.90 -2.50
C MET A 72 -2.86 1.69 -3.12
N LEU A 73 -2.36 2.68 -2.39
CA LEU A 73 -1.12 3.38 -2.69
C LEU A 73 0.02 2.85 -1.84
N PHE A 74 1.16 2.62 -2.47
CA PHE A 74 2.38 2.15 -1.84
C PHE A 74 3.51 3.12 -2.16
N LEU A 75 4.12 3.67 -1.13
CA LEU A 75 5.41 4.33 -1.28
C LEU A 75 6.48 3.26 -1.11
N LEU A 76 7.27 3.02 -2.15
CA LEU A 76 8.30 1.98 -2.17
C LEU A 76 9.69 2.61 -2.24
N SER A 77 10.67 2.02 -1.57
CA SER A 77 12.09 2.26 -1.90
C SER A 77 12.51 1.48 -3.13
N GLY A 78 13.68 1.80 -3.70
CA GLY A 78 14.21 1.15 -4.90
C GLY A 78 14.38 -0.37 -4.80
N ASP A 79 14.59 -0.90 -3.60
CA ASP A 79 14.67 -2.32 -3.29
C ASP A 79 13.31 -3.03 -3.16
N GLY A 80 12.21 -2.29 -3.39
CA GLY A 80 10.83 -2.78 -3.30
C GLY A 80 10.27 -2.81 -1.88
N LYS A 81 10.97 -2.29 -0.87
CA LYS A 81 10.43 -2.26 0.49
C LYS A 81 9.31 -1.22 0.60
N PRO A 82 8.13 -1.57 1.17
CA PRO A 82 7.10 -0.59 1.44
C PRO A 82 7.51 0.32 2.60
N LEU A 83 7.52 1.62 2.33
CA LEU A 83 7.77 2.70 3.29
C LEU A 83 6.46 3.28 3.83
N LYS A 84 5.41 3.31 3.00
CA LYS A 84 4.05 3.72 3.38
C LYS A 84 3.02 2.92 2.60
N ILE A 85 1.91 2.60 3.25
CA ILE A 85 0.71 2.00 2.66
C ILE A 85 -0.45 2.95 2.94
N ALA A 86 -1.25 3.24 1.92
CA ALA A 86 -2.40 4.11 2.02
C ALA A 86 -3.59 3.53 1.24
N PRO A 87 -4.54 2.89 1.93
CA PRO A 87 -5.88 2.63 1.40
C PRO A 87 -6.58 3.96 1.07
N VAL A 88 -7.30 4.05 -0.06
CA VAL A 88 -7.82 5.35 -0.53
C VAL A 88 -9.34 5.47 -0.41
N ASN A 89 -10.10 4.39 -0.61
CA ASN A 89 -11.55 4.45 -0.82
C ASN A 89 -12.34 3.43 0.03
N ALA A 90 -11.71 2.75 0.98
CA ALA A 90 -12.40 1.75 1.81
C ALA A 90 -13.45 2.37 2.74
N ARG A 91 -13.24 3.61 3.20
CA ARG A 91 -14.13 4.34 4.12
C ARG A 91 -14.51 3.48 5.33
N CYS A 92 -13.51 2.81 5.90
CA CYS A 92 -13.69 1.82 6.94
C CYS A 92 -12.37 1.65 7.71
N PRO A 93 -12.10 2.48 8.73
CA PRO A 93 -10.79 2.54 9.38
C PRO A 93 -10.28 1.20 9.91
N GLU A 94 -11.17 0.34 10.41
CA GLU A 94 -10.79 -1.00 10.89
C GLU A 94 -10.32 -1.92 9.75
N VAL A 95 -11.01 -1.90 8.60
CA VAL A 95 -10.62 -2.66 7.42
C VAL A 95 -9.32 -2.10 6.83
N GLU A 96 -9.17 -0.79 6.77
CA GLU A 96 -7.95 -0.12 6.29
C GLU A 96 -6.72 -0.53 7.12
N LYS A 97 -6.86 -0.53 8.45
CA LYS A 97 -5.84 -1.00 9.37
C LYS A 97 -5.54 -2.48 9.18
N PHE A 98 -6.57 -3.33 9.13
CA PHE A 98 -6.42 -4.77 8.95
C PHE A 98 -5.68 -5.11 7.65
N VAL A 99 -6.11 -4.56 6.52
CA VAL A 99 -5.51 -4.80 5.21
C VAL A 99 -4.05 -4.34 5.20
N SER A 100 -3.76 -3.15 5.72
CA SER A 100 -2.39 -2.64 5.81
C SER A 100 -1.50 -3.56 6.65
N SER A 101 -1.99 -4.04 7.79
CA SER A 101 -1.26 -5.00 8.64
C SER A 101 -1.03 -6.35 7.94
N ARG A 102 -2.02 -6.89 7.22
CA ARG A 102 -1.87 -8.15 6.46
C ARG A 102 -0.84 -8.02 5.34
N ILE A 103 -0.83 -6.90 4.62
CA ILE A 103 0.16 -6.64 3.57
C ILE A 103 1.57 -6.58 4.16
N LEU A 104 1.77 -5.85 5.26
CA LEU A 104 3.08 -5.75 5.91
C LEU A 104 3.58 -7.08 6.47
N SER A 105 2.67 -7.91 7.03
CA SER A 105 3.08 -9.19 7.62
C SER A 105 3.34 -10.27 6.58
N SER A 106 2.50 -10.38 5.55
CA SER A 106 2.49 -11.52 4.62
C SER A 106 2.99 -11.21 3.22
N LEU A 107 2.94 -9.94 2.79
CA LEU A 107 3.21 -9.53 1.40
C LEU A 107 4.37 -8.54 1.25
N ARG A 108 5.10 -8.22 2.33
CA ARG A 108 6.19 -7.21 2.31
C ARG A 108 7.27 -7.45 1.25
N ASN A 109 7.47 -8.70 0.83
CA ASN A 109 8.48 -9.07 -0.17
C ASN A 109 7.91 -9.27 -1.58
N SER A 110 6.63 -8.94 -1.80
CA SER A 110 5.93 -9.17 -3.07
C SER A 110 5.92 -7.97 -4.02
N PHE A 111 6.59 -6.89 -3.65
CA PHE A 111 6.66 -5.65 -4.41
C PHE A 111 7.83 -5.67 -5.42
N PRO A 112 7.69 -5.02 -6.58
CA PRO A 112 8.74 -4.96 -7.59
C PRO A 112 9.92 -4.13 -7.09
N LYS A 113 11.12 -4.52 -7.53
CA LYS A 113 12.33 -3.73 -7.33
C LYS A 113 12.53 -2.84 -8.55
N SER A 114 12.79 -1.55 -8.34
CA SER A 114 13.04 -0.59 -9.42
C SER A 114 14.51 -0.18 -9.52
N GLY A 115 15.29 -0.36 -8.44
CA GLY A 115 16.64 0.19 -8.33
C GLY A 115 16.67 1.72 -8.20
N ALA A 116 15.52 2.38 -8.05
CA ALA A 116 15.44 3.83 -7.91
C ALA A 116 16.17 4.32 -6.65
N THR A 117 16.91 5.41 -6.78
CA THR A 117 17.60 6.06 -5.65
C THR A 117 16.65 6.81 -4.72
N GLN A 118 15.47 7.19 -5.24
CA GLN A 118 14.42 7.86 -4.50
C GLN A 118 13.21 6.95 -4.31
N ALA A 119 12.46 7.17 -3.23
CA ALA A 119 11.20 6.50 -3.01
C ALA A 119 10.18 6.93 -4.07
N TYR A 120 9.30 6.02 -4.46
CA TYR A 120 8.34 6.23 -5.55
C TYR A 120 6.99 5.62 -5.21
N TRP A 121 5.93 6.24 -5.74
CA TRP A 121 4.56 5.77 -5.56
C TRP A 121 4.19 4.73 -6.62
N MET A 122 3.56 3.67 -6.17
CA MET A 122 2.88 2.70 -7.00
C MET A 122 1.46 2.46 -6.48
N ARG A 123 0.58 2.01 -7.36
CA ARG A 123 -0.78 1.62 -7.00
C ARG A 123 -1.09 0.17 -7.30
N SER A 124 -1.97 -0.40 -6.53
CA SER A 124 -2.64 -1.65 -6.87
C SER A 124 -4.02 -1.67 -6.21
N GLN A 125 -4.68 -2.81 -6.26
CA GLN A 125 -6.01 -2.99 -5.70
C GLN A 125 -6.06 -4.27 -4.88
N VAL A 126 -6.91 -4.29 -3.86
CA VAL A 126 -7.37 -5.51 -3.21
C VAL A 126 -8.88 -5.61 -3.33
N ARG A 127 -9.41 -6.84 -3.40
CA ARG A 127 -10.83 -7.08 -3.63
C ARG A 127 -11.35 -8.09 -2.61
N PHE A 128 -12.48 -7.76 -2.00
CA PHE A 128 -13.17 -8.60 -1.04
C PHE A 128 -14.61 -8.80 -1.50
N LEU A 129 -15.10 -10.02 -1.35
CA LEU A 129 -16.46 -10.39 -1.74
C LEU A 129 -17.04 -11.24 -0.61
N TRP A 130 -18.20 -10.87 -0.09
CA TRP A 130 -18.93 -11.66 0.91
C TRP A 130 -20.43 -11.58 0.68
N SER A 131 -21.17 -12.57 1.15
CA SER A 131 -22.63 -12.54 1.16
C SER A 131 -23.14 -12.42 2.59
N ASP A 132 -24.30 -11.77 2.76
CA ASP A 132 -25.04 -11.76 4.03
C ASP A 132 -26.03 -12.94 4.12
N ALA A 133 -26.03 -13.84 3.12
CA ALA A 133 -26.84 -15.04 3.15
C ALA A 133 -26.44 -15.94 4.35
N PRO A 134 -27.43 -16.45 5.13
CA PRO A 134 -27.19 -17.30 6.30
C PRO A 134 -26.46 -18.62 6.01
#